data_AF-A0A142VBJ4-F1
#
_entry.id   AF-A0A142VBJ4-F1
#
_cell.length_a   1.000
_cell.length_b   1.000
_cell.length_c   1.000
_cell.angle_alpha   90.00
_cell.angle_beta   90.00
_cell.angle_gamma   90.00
#
_symmetry.space_group_name_H-M   'P 1'
#
loop_
_entity.id
_entity.type
_entity.pdbx_description
1 polymer ?
#
loop_
_entity_poly.entity_id
_entity_poly.type
_entity_poly.pdbx_seq_one_letter_code
_entity_poly.pdbx_strand_id
1 'polypeptide(L)'
;MFSARRILQVAYYRPDLPEEFLQLEIDGKEYTLPEEVKNHFLNISNIRHMLSETPIDVLADEFKNNDRDLYHQNVINNITNGAHPCLVFLDPDTGLAPPSSKCKLEYVSEDEIKAIWSKLNRVDILACYQHRTNRDGNETWADAKKKQFEKALDLPYGSSKLVQGTKIAGDAVILYCQKT
;
A
#
# COMPACT_ATOMS: atom_id res chain seq x y z
N MET A 1 -16.28 4.78 -13.48
CA MET A 1 -15.90 4.46 -12.09
C MET A 1 -15.96 2.94 -11.94
N PHE A 2 -15.02 2.31 -11.24
CA PHE A 2 -15.03 0.87 -11.08
C PHE A 2 -16.21 0.44 -10.22
N SER A 3 -16.90 -0.66 -10.57
CA SER A 3 -18.05 -1.18 -9.82
C SER A 3 -17.60 -2.08 -8.66
N ALA A 4 -16.64 -1.61 -7.85
CA ALA A 4 -16.19 -2.34 -6.68
C ALA A 4 -17.28 -2.30 -5.59
N ARG A 5 -17.55 -3.45 -4.96
CA ARG A 5 -18.44 -3.57 -3.81
C ARG A 5 -17.74 -3.27 -2.48
N ARG A 6 -16.40 -3.32 -2.48
CA ARG A 6 -15.57 -2.95 -1.33
C ARG A 6 -14.17 -2.51 -1.77
N ILE A 7 -13.54 -1.72 -0.93
CA ILE A 7 -12.10 -1.45 -0.94
C ILE A 7 -11.50 -2.19 0.25
N LEU A 8 -10.51 -3.05 0.01
CA LEU A 8 -9.69 -3.65 1.07
C LEU A 8 -8.35 -2.92 1.11
N GLN A 9 -8.15 -2.06 2.12
CA GLN A 9 -6.85 -1.44 2.39
C GLN A 9 -5.98 -2.39 3.22
N VAL A 10 -4.82 -2.72 2.68
CA VAL A 10 -3.80 -3.56 3.33
C VAL A 10 -2.70 -2.64 3.82
N ALA A 11 -2.72 -2.32 5.11
CA ALA A 11 -1.98 -1.18 5.68
C ALA A 11 -0.49 -1.44 5.97
N TYR A 12 -0.02 -2.69 5.95
CA TYR A 12 1.33 -3.06 6.38
C TYR A 12 1.69 -2.41 7.73
N TYR A 13 0.71 -2.42 8.65
CA TYR A 13 0.70 -1.55 9.82
C TYR A 13 1.77 -1.95 10.84
N ARG A 14 2.56 -0.97 11.29
CA ARG A 14 3.64 -1.15 12.26
C ARG A 14 3.37 -0.24 13.47
N PRO A 15 2.68 -0.73 14.52
CA PRO A 15 2.34 0.07 15.69
C PRO A 15 3.57 0.38 16.57
N ASP A 16 4.58 -0.50 16.55
CA ASP A 16 5.84 -0.35 17.26
C ASP A 16 6.75 0.69 16.55
N LEU A 17 6.29 1.95 16.47
CA LEU A 17 7.10 3.05 15.96
C LEU A 17 8.25 3.34 16.94
N PRO A 18 9.48 3.59 16.45
CA PRO A 18 10.58 4.00 17.32
C PRO A 18 10.23 5.27 18.10
N GLU A 19 10.78 5.43 19.31
CA GLU A 19 10.45 6.55 20.20
C GLU A 19 10.72 7.91 19.53
N GLU A 20 11.73 7.99 18.67
CA GLU A 20 12.02 9.21 17.89
C GLU A 20 10.88 9.64 16.95
N PHE A 21 10.05 8.72 16.46
CA PHE A 21 8.87 9.04 15.65
C PHE A 21 7.70 9.56 16.49
N LEU A 22 7.78 9.43 17.81
CA LEU A 22 6.80 9.93 18.76
C LEU A 22 7.21 11.27 19.36
N GLN A 23 8.26 11.90 18.84
CA GLN A 23 8.75 13.20 19.25
C GLN A 23 8.54 14.26 18.16
N LEU A 24 8.29 15.49 18.60
CA LEU A 24 8.20 16.68 17.77
C LEU A 24 9.27 17.67 18.21
N GLU A 25 9.95 18.29 17.25
CA GLU A 25 10.79 19.44 17.52
C GLU A 25 9.98 20.73 17.34
N ILE A 26 9.92 21.57 18.38
CA ILE A 26 9.33 22.92 18.33
C ILE A 26 10.38 23.89 18.86
N ASP A 27 10.85 24.78 17.98
CA ASP A 27 11.89 25.79 18.28
C ASP A 27 13.16 25.19 18.91
N GLY A 28 13.64 24.07 18.36
CA GLY A 28 14.86 23.39 18.84
C GLY A 28 14.69 22.61 20.14
N LYS A 29 13.45 22.39 20.61
CA LYS A 29 13.15 21.55 21.78
C LYS A 29 12.30 20.37 21.39
N GLU A 30 12.63 19.20 21.95
CA GLU A 30 11.88 17.97 21.75
C GLU A 30 10.68 17.90 22.71
N TYR A 31 9.54 17.49 22.17
CA TYR A 31 8.29 17.25 22.89
C TYR A 31 7.73 15.90 22.48
N THR A 32 7.26 15.10 23.43
CA THR A 32 6.52 13.88 23.10
C THR A 32 5.16 14.25 22.51
N LEU A 33 4.76 13.54 21.45
CA LEU A 33 3.44 13.66 20.86
C LEU A 33 2.34 13.43 21.91
N PRO A 34 1.36 14.34 22.05
CA PRO A 34 0.19 14.09 22.88
C PRO A 34 -0.58 12.87 22.39
N GLU A 35 -1.20 12.15 23.31
CA GLU A 35 -1.87 10.88 23.01
C GLU A 35 -3.07 11.09 22.09
N GLU A 36 -3.73 12.24 22.16
CA GLU A 36 -4.81 12.64 21.27
C GLU A 36 -4.34 12.76 19.82
N VAL A 37 -3.13 13.29 19.62
CA VAL A 37 -2.52 13.44 18.28
C VAL A 37 -2.17 12.06 17.73
N LYS A 38 -1.56 11.18 18.54
CA LYS A 38 -1.29 9.80 18.16
C LYS A 38 -2.57 9.07 17.78
N ASN A 39 -3.61 9.13 18.62
CA ASN A 39 -4.88 8.47 18.37
C ASN A 39 -5.59 8.99 17.13
N HIS A 40 -5.44 10.29 16.80
CA HIS A 40 -6.04 10.87 15.61
C HIS A 40 -5.30 10.45 14.33
N PHE A 41 -3.98 10.60 14.30
CA PHE A 41 -3.18 10.46 13.07
C PHE A 41 -2.60 9.05 12.85
N LEU A 42 -2.37 8.27 13.90
CA LEU A 42 -1.76 6.93 13.82
C LEU A 42 -2.78 5.80 13.81
N ASN A 43 -4.06 6.08 14.09
CA ASN A 43 -5.11 5.08 14.02
C ASN A 43 -5.60 4.89 12.58
N ILE A 44 -4.95 3.98 11.85
CA ILE A 44 -5.28 3.66 10.46
C ILE A 44 -6.72 3.18 10.28
N SER A 45 -7.37 2.63 11.31
CA SER A 45 -8.77 2.20 11.22
C SER A 45 -9.75 3.36 11.01
N ASN A 46 -9.34 4.60 11.29
CA ASN A 46 -10.18 5.79 11.09
C ASN A 46 -10.61 5.97 9.63
N ILE A 47 -9.85 5.46 8.66
CA ILE A 47 -10.21 5.54 7.22
C ILE A 47 -11.53 4.84 6.90
N ARG A 48 -11.95 3.85 7.70
CA ARG A 48 -13.27 3.18 7.57
C ARG A 48 -14.45 4.15 7.72
N HIS A 49 -14.23 5.29 8.38
CA HIS A 49 -15.25 6.30 8.62
C HIS A 49 -15.29 7.41 7.56
N MET A 50 -14.42 7.36 6.54
CA MET A 50 -14.47 8.32 5.45
C MET A 50 -15.77 8.15 4.64
N LEU A 51 -16.39 9.28 4.29
CA LEU A 51 -17.58 9.28 3.43
C LEU A 51 -17.20 8.78 2.03
N SER A 52 -17.61 7.55 1.71
CA SER A 52 -17.38 6.90 0.43
C SER A 52 -18.62 6.10 0.02
N GLU A 53 -18.95 6.12 -1.27
CA GLU A 53 -20.02 5.27 -1.82
C GLU A 53 -19.67 3.78 -1.77
N THR A 54 -18.36 3.46 -1.76
CA THR A 54 -17.85 2.10 -1.63
C THR A 54 -17.30 1.88 -0.22
N PRO A 55 -17.75 0.86 0.52
CA PRO A 55 -17.27 0.59 1.87
C PRO A 55 -15.77 0.25 1.86
N ILE A 56 -15.07 0.74 2.89
CA ILE A 56 -13.64 0.52 3.08
C ILE A 56 -13.44 -0.44 4.25
N ASP A 57 -12.92 -1.62 3.95
CA ASP A 57 -12.34 -2.55 4.91
C ASP A 57 -10.86 -2.23 5.08
N VAL A 58 -10.34 -2.40 6.29
CA VAL A 58 -8.91 -2.22 6.58
C VAL A 58 -8.40 -3.49 7.22
N LEU A 59 -7.36 -4.08 6.66
CA LEU A 59 -6.57 -5.11 7.32
C LEU A 59 -5.45 -4.39 8.08
N ALA A 60 -5.71 -4.18 9.37
CA ALA A 60 -4.84 -3.45 10.31
C ALA A 60 -4.11 -4.38 11.28
N ASP A 61 -4.04 -5.68 10.96
CA ASP A 61 -3.21 -6.62 11.71
C ASP A 61 -1.77 -6.12 11.70
N GLU A 62 -1.08 -6.33 12.81
CA GLU A 62 0.30 -5.90 12.96
C GLU A 62 1.23 -6.65 11.98
N PHE A 63 2.10 -5.90 11.30
CA PHE A 63 3.02 -6.42 10.31
C PHE A 63 4.46 -6.47 10.84
N LYS A 64 4.93 -7.68 11.17
CA LYS A 64 6.31 -7.95 11.61
C LYS A 64 7.06 -8.87 10.65
N ASN A 65 8.39 -8.79 10.68
CA ASN A 65 9.23 -9.54 9.73
C ASN A 65 9.15 -11.05 9.95
N ASN A 66 9.10 -11.48 11.22
CA ASN A 66 8.95 -12.89 11.60
C ASN A 66 7.59 -13.49 11.20
N ASP A 67 6.58 -12.65 10.97
CA ASP A 67 5.20 -13.07 10.70
C ASP A 67 4.73 -12.66 9.28
N ARG A 68 5.67 -12.22 8.42
CA ARG A 68 5.37 -11.71 7.08
C ARG A 68 4.52 -12.69 6.26
N ASP A 69 4.91 -13.95 6.21
CA ASP A 69 4.18 -15.00 5.49
C ASP A 69 2.76 -15.20 6.03
N LEU A 70 2.61 -15.21 7.36
CA LEU A 70 1.31 -15.34 8.02
C LEU A 70 0.41 -14.13 7.73
N TYR A 71 0.97 -12.92 7.79
CA TYR A 71 0.25 -11.69 7.43
C TYR A 71 -0.25 -11.74 5.98
N HIS A 72 0.61 -12.14 5.04
CA HIS A 72 0.19 -12.28 3.63
C HIS A 72 -0.83 -13.39 3.42
N GLN A 73 -0.76 -14.49 4.19
CA GLN A 73 -1.80 -15.51 4.19
C GLN A 73 -3.14 -14.94 4.67
N ASN A 74 -3.15 -14.10 5.70
CA ASN A 74 -4.36 -13.42 6.18
C ASN A 74 -4.93 -12.46 5.14
N VAL A 75 -4.07 -11.72 4.42
CA VAL A 75 -4.48 -10.88 3.27
C VAL A 75 -5.17 -11.74 2.20
N ILE A 76 -4.56 -12.86 1.81
CA ILE A 76 -5.13 -13.79 0.83
C ILE A 76 -6.47 -14.35 1.29
N ASN A 77 -6.57 -14.74 2.57
CA ASN A 77 -7.81 -15.26 3.14
C ASN A 77 -8.92 -14.19 3.14
N ASN A 78 -8.59 -12.94 3.48
CA ASN A 78 -9.55 -11.83 3.44
C ASN A 78 -10.04 -11.56 2.02
N ILE A 79 -9.14 -11.57 1.05
CA ILE A 79 -9.48 -11.41 -0.38
C ILE A 79 -10.42 -12.53 -0.81
N THR A 80 -10.04 -13.78 -0.57
CA THR A 80 -10.76 -14.97 -1.07
C THR A 80 -12.16 -15.10 -0.47
N ASN A 81 -12.32 -14.75 0.81
CA ASN A 81 -13.59 -14.87 1.52
C ASN A 81 -14.47 -13.60 1.46
N GLY A 82 -13.95 -12.52 0.87
CA GLY A 82 -14.59 -11.22 0.86
C GLY A 82 -15.62 -11.01 -0.25
N ALA A 83 -16.22 -9.81 -0.27
CA ALA A 83 -17.14 -9.43 -1.34
C ALA A 83 -16.40 -9.01 -2.61
N HIS A 84 -16.91 -9.44 -3.77
CA HIS A 84 -16.40 -9.10 -5.11
C HIS A 84 -17.48 -8.41 -5.97
N PRO A 85 -17.12 -7.54 -6.93
CA PRO A 85 -15.75 -7.10 -7.26
C PRO A 85 -15.11 -6.29 -6.14
N CYS A 86 -13.82 -6.49 -5.89
CA CYS A 86 -13.08 -5.76 -4.86
C CYS A 86 -11.94 -4.95 -5.46
N LEU A 87 -11.62 -3.83 -4.81
CA LEU A 87 -10.37 -3.13 -5.01
C LEU A 87 -9.47 -3.45 -3.81
N VAL A 88 -8.38 -4.19 -4.05
CA VAL A 88 -7.33 -4.42 -3.05
C VAL A 88 -6.30 -3.32 -3.20
N PHE A 89 -6.13 -2.51 -2.15
CA PHE A 89 -5.16 -1.43 -2.10
C PHE A 89 -4.02 -1.79 -1.16
N LEU A 90 -2.85 -2.06 -1.72
CA LEU A 90 -1.62 -2.29 -0.96
C LEU A 90 -1.03 -0.93 -0.59
N ASP A 91 -0.93 -0.69 0.72
CA ASP A 91 -0.48 0.56 1.32
C ASP A 91 0.78 0.36 2.17
N PRO A 92 1.90 -0.11 1.58
CA PRO A 92 3.18 -0.14 2.28
C PRO A 92 3.80 1.25 2.35
N ASP A 93 4.66 1.52 3.33
CA ASP A 93 5.25 2.85 3.52
C ASP A 93 6.03 3.38 2.31
N THR A 94 6.67 2.51 1.52
CA THR A 94 7.47 2.91 0.35
C THR A 94 6.94 2.38 -0.98
N GLY A 95 6.39 1.17 -1.03
CA GLY A 95 5.90 0.55 -2.28
C GLY A 95 6.60 -0.76 -2.61
N LEU A 96 6.88 -0.99 -3.90
CA LEU A 96 7.55 -2.20 -4.38
C LEU A 96 9.00 -2.27 -3.91
N ALA A 97 9.41 -3.44 -3.41
CA ALA A 97 10.79 -3.72 -3.06
C ALA A 97 11.72 -3.49 -4.25
N PRO A 98 12.91 -2.90 -4.07
CA PRO A 98 13.92 -2.84 -5.11
C PRO A 98 14.30 -4.24 -5.62
N PRO A 99 14.45 -4.45 -6.94
CA PRO A 99 14.92 -5.72 -7.49
C PRO A 99 16.25 -6.09 -6.83
N SER A 100 16.41 -7.35 -6.40
CA SER A 100 17.61 -7.90 -5.74
C SER A 100 17.91 -7.48 -4.29
N SER A 101 17.04 -6.68 -3.65
CA SER A 101 17.16 -6.38 -2.22
C SER A 101 16.40 -7.40 -1.36
N LYS A 102 16.88 -7.66 -0.13
CA LYS A 102 16.03 -8.31 0.88
C LYS A 102 14.81 -7.43 1.10
N CYS A 103 13.62 -7.98 0.92
CA CYS A 103 12.38 -7.25 1.13
C CYS A 103 12.28 -6.84 2.59
N LYS A 104 12.32 -5.53 2.84
CA LYS A 104 12.15 -4.96 4.18
C LYS A 104 10.66 -4.68 4.45
N LEU A 105 10.35 -4.32 5.69
CA LEU A 105 8.97 -4.11 6.14
C LEU A 105 8.27 -2.94 5.46
N GLU A 106 9.01 -1.93 5.00
CA GLU A 106 8.45 -0.78 4.29
C GLU A 106 8.05 -1.09 2.83
N TYR A 107 8.28 -2.32 2.36
CA TYR A 107 8.03 -2.75 0.99
C TYR A 107 7.06 -3.93 0.90
N VAL A 108 6.45 -4.08 -0.27
CA VAL A 108 5.84 -5.32 -0.76
C VAL A 108 6.73 -5.95 -1.84
N SER A 109 6.87 -7.28 -1.83
CA SER A 109 7.68 -8.02 -2.80
C SER A 109 6.92 -8.35 -4.09
N GLU A 110 7.65 -8.65 -5.18
CA GLU A 110 7.04 -9.10 -6.44
C GLU A 110 6.27 -10.42 -6.24
N ASP A 111 6.78 -11.34 -5.42
CA ASP A 111 6.15 -12.63 -5.14
C ASP A 111 4.85 -12.48 -4.35
N GLU A 112 4.79 -11.56 -3.38
CA GLU A 112 3.56 -11.25 -2.64
C GLU A 112 2.49 -10.65 -3.55
N ILE A 113 2.88 -9.72 -4.42
CA ILE A 113 1.98 -9.13 -5.41
C ILE A 113 1.46 -10.19 -6.35
N LYS A 114 2.34 -11.07 -6.84
CA LYS A 114 1.96 -12.19 -7.71
C LYS A 114 0.98 -13.12 -7.00
N ALA A 115 1.23 -13.46 -5.74
CA ALA A 115 0.36 -14.29 -4.93
C ALA A 115 -1.02 -13.65 -4.75
N ILE A 116 -1.08 -12.38 -4.39
CA ILE A 116 -2.33 -11.61 -4.26
C ILE A 116 -3.08 -11.56 -5.60
N TRP A 117 -2.39 -11.19 -6.68
CA TRP A 117 -2.95 -11.12 -8.03
C TRP A 117 -3.59 -12.44 -8.47
N SER A 118 -2.95 -13.56 -8.15
CA SER A 118 -3.46 -14.90 -8.49
C SER A 118 -4.82 -15.20 -7.85
N LYS A 119 -5.13 -14.58 -6.70
CA LYS A 119 -6.36 -14.81 -5.91
C LYS A 119 -7.50 -13.85 -6.23
N LEU A 120 -7.23 -12.79 -6.97
CA LEU A 120 -8.28 -11.88 -7.44
C LEU A 120 -9.21 -12.57 -8.45
N ASN A 121 -10.49 -12.21 -8.41
CA ASN A 121 -11.48 -12.60 -9.41
C ASN A 121 -11.40 -11.72 -10.64
N ARG A 122 -12.03 -12.16 -11.73
CA ARG A 122 -12.25 -11.30 -12.90
C ARG A 122 -12.95 -10.02 -12.44
N VAL A 123 -12.58 -8.89 -13.04
CA VAL A 123 -12.98 -7.51 -12.74
C VAL A 123 -12.54 -6.92 -11.39
N ASP A 124 -11.90 -7.69 -10.51
CA ASP A 124 -11.22 -7.13 -9.33
C ASP A 124 -10.04 -6.25 -9.72
N ILE A 125 -9.64 -5.37 -8.82
CA ILE A 125 -8.56 -4.41 -9.03
C ILE A 125 -7.49 -4.62 -7.98
N LEU A 126 -6.24 -4.68 -8.41
CA LEU A 126 -5.09 -4.52 -7.54
C LEU A 126 -4.53 -3.13 -7.71
N ALA A 127 -4.38 -2.40 -6.61
CA ALA A 127 -3.72 -1.11 -6.55
C ALA A 127 -2.56 -1.17 -5.54
N CYS A 128 -1.45 -0.48 -5.83
CA CYS A 128 -0.27 -0.43 -4.97
C CYS A 128 0.20 1.02 -4.86
N TYR A 129 0.31 1.51 -3.62
CA TYR A 129 1.01 2.75 -3.34
C TYR A 129 2.50 2.62 -3.69
N GLN A 130 3.09 3.71 -4.18
CA GLN A 130 4.50 3.79 -4.47
C GLN A 130 5.01 5.21 -4.22
N HIS A 131 5.87 5.35 -3.22
CA HIS A 131 6.67 6.56 -3.03
C HIS A 131 7.80 6.63 -4.07
N ARG A 132 8.17 7.84 -4.46
CA ARG A 132 9.29 8.15 -5.33
C ARG A 132 10.57 7.49 -4.83
N THR A 133 11.18 6.72 -5.70
CA THR A 133 12.53 6.17 -5.55
C THR A 133 13.52 6.98 -6.39
N ASN A 134 14.76 7.11 -5.93
CA ASN A 134 15.84 7.87 -6.57
C ASN A 134 15.57 9.39 -6.64
N ARG A 135 16.01 10.12 -5.61
CA ARG A 135 15.93 11.58 -5.54
C ARG A 135 16.91 12.29 -6.48
N ASP A 136 17.89 11.57 -7.03
CA ASP A 136 19.00 12.11 -7.84
C ASP A 136 18.68 12.35 -9.34
N GLY A 137 17.41 12.56 -9.69
CA GLY A 137 17.09 13.41 -10.86
C GLY A 137 16.76 12.75 -12.21
N ASN A 138 16.51 11.44 -12.31
CA ASN A 138 15.93 10.87 -13.54
C ASN A 138 14.41 10.67 -13.41
N GLU A 139 13.64 11.42 -14.21
CA GLU A 139 12.17 11.54 -14.21
C GLU A 139 11.38 10.26 -14.59
N THR A 140 11.99 9.08 -14.57
CA THR A 140 11.38 7.82 -15.05
C THR A 140 11.10 6.80 -13.94
N TRP A 141 11.25 7.17 -12.67
CA TRP A 141 11.07 6.26 -11.53
C TRP A 141 9.67 5.62 -11.52
N ALA A 142 8.64 6.41 -11.84
CA ALA A 142 7.25 5.97 -11.82
C ALA A 142 6.98 4.92 -12.91
N ASP A 143 7.51 5.14 -14.12
CA ASP A 143 7.46 4.18 -15.22
C ASP A 143 8.27 2.91 -14.93
N ALA A 144 9.43 3.04 -14.28
CA ALA A 144 10.23 1.89 -13.86
C ALA A 144 9.48 1.03 -12.84
N LYS A 145 8.82 1.67 -11.86
CA LYS A 145 7.97 0.97 -10.88
C LYS A 145 6.71 0.38 -11.50
N LYS A 146 6.11 1.06 -12.48
CA LYS A 146 5.00 0.52 -13.29
C LYS A 146 5.40 -0.74 -14.05
N LYS A 147 6.58 -0.73 -14.71
CA LYS A 147 7.15 -1.93 -15.37
C LYS A 147 7.38 -3.07 -14.38
N GLN A 148 7.91 -2.76 -13.21
CA GLN A 148 8.14 -3.73 -12.14
C GLN A 148 6.81 -4.34 -11.67
N PHE A 149 5.78 -3.51 -11.46
CA PHE A 149 4.45 -3.95 -11.10
C PHE A 149 3.86 -4.90 -12.15
N GLU A 150 3.85 -4.50 -13.42
CA GLU A 150 3.34 -5.34 -14.53
C GLU A 150 4.07 -6.68 -14.63
N LYS A 151 5.40 -6.67 -14.47
CA LYS A 151 6.22 -7.89 -14.41
C LYS A 151 5.80 -8.80 -13.25
N ALA A 152 5.56 -8.25 -12.06
CA ALA A 152 5.12 -9.03 -10.89
C ALA A 152 3.75 -9.70 -11.13
N LEU A 153 2.88 -9.05 -11.91
CA LEU A 153 1.57 -9.58 -12.31
C LEU A 153 1.64 -10.58 -13.48
N ASP A 154 2.83 -10.81 -14.05
CA ASP A 154 3.03 -11.58 -15.29
C ASP A 154 2.22 -11.01 -16.47
N LEU A 155 2.18 -9.67 -16.58
CA LEU A 155 1.43 -8.95 -17.61
C LEU A 155 2.37 -8.25 -18.60
N PRO A 156 1.94 -8.08 -19.87
CA PRO A 156 2.66 -7.27 -20.84
C PRO A 156 2.86 -5.83 -20.37
N TYR A 157 3.94 -5.20 -20.83
CA TYR A 157 4.18 -3.78 -20.58
C TYR A 157 3.00 -2.93 -21.09
N GLY A 158 2.52 -2.01 -20.24
CA GLY A 158 1.38 -1.15 -20.55
C GLY A 158 0.02 -1.66 -20.05
N SER A 159 -0.02 -2.84 -19.43
CA SER A 159 -1.27 -3.45 -18.93
C SER A 159 -1.83 -2.78 -17.66
N SER A 160 -0.99 -2.08 -16.90
CA SER A 160 -1.40 -1.33 -15.72
C SER A 160 -1.59 0.16 -16.03
N LYS A 161 -2.27 0.86 -15.13
CA LYS A 161 -2.47 2.31 -15.15
C LYS A 161 -1.78 2.95 -13.95
N LEU A 162 -1.56 4.25 -14.05
CA LEU A 162 -0.88 5.05 -13.04
C LEU A 162 -1.74 6.26 -12.67
N VAL A 163 -1.86 6.52 -11.38
CA VAL A 163 -2.48 7.74 -10.82
C VAL A 163 -1.39 8.55 -10.14
N GLN A 164 -1.32 9.84 -10.45
CA GLN A 164 -0.36 10.76 -9.84
C GLN A 164 -1.02 12.11 -9.57
N GLY A 165 -0.85 12.61 -8.34
CA GLY A 165 -1.27 13.95 -7.97
C GLY A 165 -0.15 14.96 -8.22
N THR A 166 0.18 15.27 -9.47
CA THR A 166 1.37 16.10 -9.81
C THR A 166 1.41 17.48 -9.12
N LYS A 167 0.27 18.01 -8.69
CA LYS A 167 0.15 19.30 -7.98
C LYS A 167 0.03 19.18 -6.45
N ILE A 168 -0.18 17.98 -5.92
CA ILE A 168 -0.56 17.76 -4.52
C ILE A 168 0.41 16.79 -3.83
N ALA A 169 0.83 15.74 -4.53
CA ALA A 169 1.76 14.70 -4.06
C ALA A 169 2.59 14.21 -5.26
N GLY A 170 3.57 15.01 -5.69
CA GLY A 170 4.40 14.72 -6.86
C GLY A 170 5.43 13.60 -6.63
N ASP A 171 5.63 13.23 -5.36
CA ASP A 171 6.55 12.22 -4.87
C ASP A 171 5.87 10.86 -4.59
N ALA A 172 4.60 10.68 -4.95
CA ALA A 172 3.91 9.40 -4.85
C ALA A 172 3.04 9.12 -6.07
N VAL A 173 2.86 7.84 -6.37
CA VAL A 173 1.93 7.35 -7.39
C VAL A 173 1.16 6.14 -6.86
N ILE A 174 0.01 5.88 -7.47
CA ILE A 174 -0.72 4.62 -7.30
C ILE A 174 -0.67 3.88 -8.63
N LEU A 175 -0.11 2.68 -8.61
CA LEU A 175 -0.10 1.75 -9.74
C LEU A 175 -1.31 0.83 -9.59
N TYR A 176 -2.08 0.60 -10.66
CA TYR A 176 -3.22 -0.30 -10.55
C TYR A 176 -3.52 -1.07 -11.84
N CYS A 177 -4.10 -2.26 -11.69
CA CYS A 177 -4.54 -3.10 -12.80
C CYS A 177 -5.87 -3.78 -12.45
N GLN A 178 -6.77 -3.88 -13.43
CA GLN A 178 -8.01 -4.64 -13.30
C GLN A 178 -7.80 -6.03 -13.93
N LYS A 179 -8.18 -7.08 -13.22
CA LYS A 179 -8.05 -8.45 -13.70
C LYS A 179 -9.08 -8.76 -14.78
N THR A 180 -8.62 -9.23 -15.93
CA THR A 180 -9.44 -9.49 -17.13
C THR A 180 -9.98 -10.89 -17.21
#